data_AF-A0A1S3QMF1-F1
#
_entry.id   AF-A0A1S3QMF1-F1
#
_cell.length_a   1.000
_cell.length_b   1.000
_cell.length_c   1.000
_cell.angle_alpha   90.00
_cell.angle_beta   90.00
_cell.angle_gamma   90.00
#
_symmetry.space_group_name_H-M   'P 1'
#
loop_
_entity.id
_entity.type
_entity.pdbx_description
1 polymer ?
#
loop_
_entity_poly.entity_id
_entity_poly.type
_entity_poly.pdbx_seq_one_letter_code
_entity_poly.pdbx_strand_id
1 'polypeptide(L)'
;MYPRSQYPYERRTVSTASVPQDQGDFYYQANIFGGALEDVHRLTKTCREHLEVDKSVGVEAVWQEESHLNWYLVKNKPTKLLSPEYVWDDARGQDTKEIKLVRFSSVIKNKAVVRENP
;
A
#
# COMPACT_ATOMS: atom_id res chain seq x y z
N MET A 1 9.28 -15.51 5.06
CA MET A 1 8.16 -14.53 5.08
C MET A 1 8.42 -13.56 6.21
N TYR A 2 8.37 -12.25 5.97
CA TYR A 2 8.56 -11.26 7.03
C TYR A 2 7.41 -11.32 8.04
N PRO A 3 7.66 -11.21 9.36
CA PRO A 3 6.58 -11.18 10.34
C PRO A 3 5.76 -9.89 10.17
N ARG A 4 4.45 -9.96 10.40
CA ARG A 4 3.52 -8.82 10.25
C ARG A 4 3.89 -7.60 11.09
N SER A 5 4.58 -7.82 12.20
CA SER A 5 5.13 -6.77 13.06
C SER A 5 6.17 -5.90 12.37
N GLN A 6 6.79 -6.38 11.28
CA GLN A 6 7.76 -5.64 10.46
C GLN A 6 7.12 -4.99 9.22
N TYR A 7 5.84 -5.21 8.95
CA TYR A 7 5.17 -4.47 7.87
C TYR A 7 5.09 -2.99 8.25
N PRO A 8 5.39 -2.09 7.29
CA PRO A 8 5.46 -0.68 7.57
C PRO A 8 4.06 -0.06 7.48
N TYR A 9 3.09 -0.63 8.19
CA TYR A 9 1.83 0.05 8.42
C TYR A 9 2.04 1.29 9.27
N GLU A 10 1.14 2.25 9.15
CA GLU A 10 1.01 3.32 10.13
C GLU A 10 0.66 2.72 11.51
N ARG A 11 1.39 3.12 12.55
CA ARG A 11 1.22 2.59 13.91
C ARG A 11 0.77 3.66 14.90
N ARG A 12 0.91 4.94 14.56
CA ARG A 12 0.49 6.05 15.42
C ARG A 12 -1.04 6.09 15.44
N THR A 13 -1.63 5.90 16.61
CA THR A 13 -3.09 5.87 16.81
C THR A 13 -3.79 7.19 16.49
N VAL A 14 -3.04 8.29 16.36
CA VAL A 14 -3.54 9.59 15.89
C VAL A 14 -3.96 9.57 14.41
N SER A 15 -3.38 8.68 13.60
CA SER A 15 -3.72 8.54 12.18
C SER A 15 -4.88 7.58 11.98
N THR A 16 -5.79 7.93 11.08
CA THR A 16 -6.87 7.08 10.58
C THR A 16 -6.38 5.88 9.77
N ALA A 17 -5.09 5.82 9.41
CA ALA A 17 -4.45 4.66 8.77
C ALA A 17 -3.86 3.65 9.79
N SER A 18 -4.00 3.89 11.09
CA SER A 18 -3.32 3.06 12.10
C SER A 18 -3.77 1.60 12.09
N VAL A 19 -2.81 0.68 11.94
CA VAL A 19 -3.02 -0.77 12.05
C VAL A 19 -2.24 -1.28 13.27
N PRO A 20 -2.91 -1.89 14.27
CA PRO A 20 -2.25 -2.51 15.42
C PRO A 20 -1.26 -3.61 15.04
N GLN A 21 -0.26 -3.86 15.90
CA GLN A 21 0.85 -4.79 15.59
C GLN A 21 0.42 -6.25 15.46
N ASP A 22 -0.69 -6.61 16.10
CA ASP A 22 -1.34 -7.93 16.04
C ASP A 22 -2.32 -8.06 14.86
N GLN A 23 -2.55 -6.99 14.09
CA GLN A 23 -3.44 -6.97 12.93
C GLN A 23 -2.68 -6.94 11.59
N GLY A 24 -3.39 -7.32 10.54
CA GLY A 24 -2.90 -7.35 9.17
C GLY A 24 -2.78 -8.77 8.61
N ASP A 25 -3.00 -8.89 7.29
CA ASP A 25 -2.80 -10.14 6.56
C ASP A 25 -1.55 -10.03 5.67
N PHE A 26 -1.56 -9.03 4.78
CA PHE A 26 -0.51 -8.73 3.82
C PHE A 26 -0.26 -7.23 3.75
N TYR A 27 0.94 -6.83 3.36
CA TYR A 27 1.21 -5.45 2.97
C TYR A 27 0.90 -5.27 1.48
N TYR A 28 -0.15 -4.53 1.17
CA TYR A 28 -0.64 -4.27 -0.19
C TYR A 28 0.03 -3.02 -0.77
N GLN A 29 0.40 -3.05 -2.06
CA GLN A 29 1.02 -1.91 -2.73
C GLN A 29 -0.05 -1.03 -3.41
N ALA A 30 0.05 0.28 -3.26
CA ALA A 30 -0.93 1.24 -3.78
C ALA A 30 -0.84 1.48 -5.29
N ASN A 31 0.24 1.03 -5.93
CA ASN A 31 0.42 1.18 -7.38
C ASN A 31 -0.49 0.27 -8.21
N ILE A 32 -1.08 -0.78 -7.63
CA ILE A 32 -2.10 -1.59 -8.28
C ILE A 32 -3.20 -2.03 -7.30
N PHE A 33 -4.42 -1.61 -7.58
CA PHE A 33 -5.64 -2.13 -6.95
C PHE A 33 -6.80 -1.97 -7.92
N GLY A 34 -7.88 -2.72 -7.70
CA GLY A 34 -9.03 -2.67 -8.59
C GLY A 34 -10.15 -3.60 -8.12
N GLY A 35 -11.24 -3.61 -8.88
CA GLY A 35 -12.43 -4.37 -8.55
C GLY A 35 -13.64 -3.88 -9.33
N ALA A 36 -14.83 -4.23 -8.85
CA ALA A 36 -16.05 -3.63 -9.36
C ALA A 36 -16.07 -2.12 -9.08
N LEU A 37 -16.78 -1.35 -9.92
CA LEU A 37 -16.85 0.10 -9.82
C LEU A 37 -17.26 0.57 -8.41
N GLU A 38 -18.27 -0.07 -7.83
CA GLU A 38 -18.78 0.27 -6.50
C GLU A 38 -17.73 0.02 -5.40
N ASP A 39 -16.94 -1.05 -5.53
CA ASP A 39 -15.89 -1.39 -4.57
C ASP A 39 -14.71 -0.43 -4.64
N VAL A 40 -14.27 -0.09 -5.86
CA VAL A 40 -13.20 0.88 -6.09
C VAL A 40 -13.63 2.27 -5.63
N HIS A 41 -14.87 2.68 -5.93
CA HIS A 41 -15.42 3.95 -5.47
C HIS A 41 -15.47 4.02 -3.94
N ARG A 42 -15.96 2.97 -3.28
CA ARG A 42 -16.00 2.91 -1.80
C ARG A 42 -14.61 2.98 -1.19
N LEU A 43 -13.66 2.19 -1.70
CA LEU A 43 -12.26 2.18 -1.23
C LEU A 43 -11.63 3.57 -1.36
N THR A 44 -11.69 4.15 -2.55
CA THR A 44 -11.04 5.44 -2.85
C THR A 44 -11.69 6.59 -2.09
N LYS A 45 -13.02 6.60 -1.96
CA LYS A 45 -13.75 7.57 -1.15
C LYS A 45 -13.33 7.50 0.32
N THR A 46 -13.30 6.31 0.93
CA THR A 46 -12.88 6.14 2.32
C THR A 46 -11.43 6.57 2.53
N CYS A 47 -10.50 6.18 1.65
CA CYS A 47 -9.10 6.60 1.75
C CYS A 47 -8.96 8.13 1.64
N ARG A 48 -9.74 8.77 0.75
CA ARG A 48 -9.76 10.23 0.60
C ARG A 48 -10.26 10.93 1.86
N GLU A 49 -11.34 10.45 2.44
CA GLU A 49 -11.89 10.98 3.70
C GLU A 49 -10.88 10.85 4.85
N HIS A 50 -10.23 9.70 4.97
CA HIS A 50 -9.18 9.45 5.96
C HIS A 50 -7.97 10.38 5.81
N LEU A 51 -7.50 10.58 4.57
CA LEU A 51 -6.43 11.54 4.26
C LEU A 51 -6.78 12.97 4.70
N GLU A 52 -8.02 13.41 4.47
CA GLU A 52 -8.47 14.74 4.89
C GLU A 52 -8.60 14.86 6.42
N VAL A 53 -9.02 13.80 7.11
CA VAL A 53 -9.02 13.77 8.58
C VAL A 53 -7.61 13.88 9.13
N ASP A 54 -6.67 13.05 8.66
CA ASP A 54 -5.27 13.09 9.09
C ASP A 54 -4.67 14.48 8.84
N LYS A 55 -4.89 15.05 7.65
CA LYS A 55 -4.46 16.40 7.31
C LYS A 55 -5.03 17.46 8.26
N SER A 56 -6.31 17.34 8.64
CA SER A 56 -6.98 18.30 9.54
C SER A 56 -6.37 18.34 10.95
N VAL A 57 -5.70 17.27 11.37
CA VAL A 57 -4.99 17.17 12.66
C VAL A 57 -3.47 17.24 12.52
N GLY A 58 -2.97 17.64 11.35
CA GLY A 58 -1.54 17.83 11.09
C GLY A 58 -0.74 16.52 11.00
N VAL A 59 -1.38 15.43 10.59
CA VAL A 59 -0.78 14.11 10.44
C VAL A 59 -0.67 13.76 8.96
N GLU A 60 0.47 13.21 8.56
CA GLU A 60 0.64 12.49 7.30
C GLU A 60 1.06 11.05 7.63
N ALA A 61 0.32 10.06 7.11
CA ALA A 61 0.63 8.65 7.35
C ALA A 61 1.98 8.26 6.73
N VAL A 62 2.68 7.31 7.35
CA VAL A 62 4.07 6.95 7.04
C VAL A 62 4.35 6.61 5.57
N TRP A 63 3.37 6.04 4.87
CA TRP A 63 3.41 5.76 3.42
C TRP A 63 2.21 6.37 2.71
N GLN A 64 1.83 7.60 3.07
CA GLN A 64 0.77 8.37 2.41
C GLN A 64 -0.50 7.53 2.14
N GLU A 65 -1.00 7.50 0.91
CA GLU A 65 -2.21 6.76 0.51
C GLU A 65 -2.08 5.24 0.69
N GLU A 66 -0.87 4.67 0.58
CA GLU A 66 -0.64 3.24 0.76
C GLU A 66 -0.94 2.80 2.20
N SER A 67 -0.74 3.68 3.18
CA SER A 67 -1.11 3.40 4.57
C SER A 67 -2.64 3.30 4.74
N HIS A 68 -3.40 4.21 4.14
CA HIS A 68 -4.86 4.20 4.19
C HIS A 68 -5.45 3.03 3.40
N LEU A 69 -4.86 2.69 2.24
CA LEU A 69 -5.22 1.50 1.48
C LEU A 69 -5.07 0.23 2.32
N ASN A 70 -3.92 0.07 2.98
CA ASN A 70 -3.65 -1.08 3.82
C ASN A 70 -4.63 -1.17 4.99
N TRP A 71 -4.91 -0.05 5.66
CA TRP A 71 -5.96 0.00 6.68
C TRP A 71 -7.31 -0.49 6.13
N TYR A 72 -7.71 0.02 4.95
CA TYR A 72 -8.98 -0.34 4.33
C TYR A 72 -9.07 -1.84 4.02
N LEU A 73 -8.02 -2.43 3.44
CA LEU A 73 -7.99 -3.85 3.06
C LEU A 73 -7.84 -4.80 4.26
N VAL A 74 -7.28 -4.33 5.38
CA VAL A 74 -7.33 -5.08 6.64
C VAL A 74 -8.76 -5.19 7.17
N LYS A 75 -9.57 -4.14 7.02
CA LYS A 75 -10.99 -4.13 7.45
C LYS A 75 -11.94 -4.75 6.41
N ASN A 76 -11.62 -4.63 5.13
CA ASN A 76 -12.44 -5.07 4.01
C ASN A 76 -11.60 -6.01 3.13
N LYS A 77 -11.70 -7.32 3.39
CA LYS A 77 -10.83 -8.30 2.74
C LYS A 77 -11.02 -8.29 1.22
N PRO A 78 -9.93 -8.25 0.42
CA PRO A 78 -10.05 -8.33 -1.02
C PRO A 78 -10.52 -9.74 -1.44
N THR A 79 -11.29 -9.81 -2.51
CA THR A 79 -11.78 -11.10 -3.05
C THR A 79 -10.71 -11.86 -3.84
N LYS A 80 -9.67 -11.16 -4.30
CA LYS A 80 -8.48 -11.72 -4.96
C LYS A 80 -7.23 -11.00 -4.49
N LEU A 81 -6.16 -11.76 -4.32
CA LEU A 81 -4.82 -11.26 -4.06
C LEU A 81 -3.94 -11.52 -5.28
N LEU A 82 -3.26 -10.48 -5.75
CA LEU A 82 -2.25 -10.62 -6.80
C LEU A 82 -0.90 -10.93 -6.15
N SER A 83 -0.16 -11.88 -6.71
CA SER A 83 1.21 -12.15 -6.29
C SER A 83 2.14 -10.99 -6.69
N PRO A 84 3.37 -10.92 -6.15
CA PRO A 84 4.36 -9.92 -6.56
C PRO A 84 4.72 -9.96 -8.06
N GLU A 85 4.31 -10.99 -8.81
CA GLU A 85 4.43 -11.02 -10.27
C GLU A 85 3.74 -9.82 -10.97
N TYR A 86 2.71 -9.25 -10.33
CA TYR A 86 1.94 -8.12 -10.86
C TYR A 86 2.45 -6.75 -10.37
N VAL A 87 3.45 -6.72 -9.50
CA VAL A 87 4.15 -5.51 -9.06
C VAL A 87 5.58 -5.87 -8.69
N TRP A 88 6.46 -5.86 -9.68
CA TRP A 88 7.87 -6.18 -9.47
C TRP A 88 8.75 -4.92 -9.40
N ASP A 89 9.78 -4.98 -8.58
CA ASP A 89 10.84 -3.97 -8.52
C ASP A 89 12.10 -4.55 -9.17
N ASP A 90 12.41 -4.09 -10.39
CA ASP A 90 13.54 -4.58 -11.17
C ASP A 90 14.89 -4.34 -10.47
N ALA A 91 14.96 -3.42 -9.49
CA ALA A 91 16.15 -3.22 -8.67
C ALA A 91 16.44 -4.39 -7.71
N ARG A 92 15.45 -5.26 -7.43
CA ARG A 92 15.63 -6.44 -6.56
C ARG A 92 16.26 -7.64 -7.26
N GLY A 93 16.52 -7.55 -8.57
CA GLY A 93 17.05 -8.65 -9.37
C GLY A 93 16.01 -9.73 -9.70
N GLN A 94 16.43 -10.77 -10.45
CA GLN A 94 15.56 -11.86 -10.93
C GLN A 94 15.72 -13.18 -10.16
N ASP A 95 16.54 -13.24 -9.11
CA ASP A 95 16.95 -14.49 -8.45
C ASP A 95 15.92 -15.08 -7.45
N THR A 96 14.66 -14.68 -7.52
CA THR A 96 13.60 -15.25 -6.66
C THR A 96 12.90 -16.42 -7.34
N LYS A 97 13.13 -17.65 -6.84
CA LYS A 97 12.55 -18.89 -7.40
C LYS A 97 11.01 -18.91 -7.39
N GLU A 98 10.39 -18.09 -6.54
CA GLU A 98 8.95 -17.96 -6.36
C GLU A 98 8.28 -17.16 -7.49
N ILE A 99 9.03 -16.32 -8.19
CA ILE A 99 8.55 -15.45 -9.27
C ILE A 99 8.84 -16.13 -10.60
N LYS A 100 7.78 -16.60 -11.26
CA LYS A 100 7.93 -17.36 -12.51
C LYS A 100 7.86 -16.46 -13.73
N LEU A 101 7.08 -15.38 -13.63
CA LEU A 101 6.91 -14.39 -14.69
C LEU A 101 6.65 -13.01 -14.10
N VAL A 102 7.50 -12.04 -14.42
CA VAL A 102 7.22 -10.63 -14.15
C VAL A 102 6.22 -10.12 -15.18
N ARG A 103 5.04 -9.68 -14.73
CA ARG A 103 3.92 -9.23 -15.58
C ARG A 103 3.84 -7.72 -15.66
N PHE A 104 4.24 -7.05 -14.58
CA PHE A 104 4.26 -5.60 -14.48
C PHE A 104 5.41 -5.19 -13.55
N SER A 105 6.32 -4.35 -14.03
CA SER A 105 7.50 -3.93 -13.29
C SER A 105 7.62 -2.41 -13.18
N SER A 106 8.32 -1.98 -12.14
CA SER A 106 8.64 -0.58 -11.91
C SER A 106 9.78 -0.11 -12.80
N VAL A 107 9.60 1.02 -13.47
CA VAL A 107 10.70 1.70 -14.17
C VAL A 107 11.69 2.26 -13.15
N ILE A 108 12.99 1.97 -13.38
CA ILE A 108 14.12 2.51 -12.62
C ILE A 108 14.14 4.04 -12.77
N LYS A 109 14.14 4.74 -11.64
CA LYS A 109 14.04 6.21 -11.61
C LYS A 109 14.81 6.79 -10.44
N ASN A 110 15.45 7.94 -10.67
CA ASN A 110 16.04 8.74 -9.61
C ASN A 110 14.97 9.65 -9.00
N LYS A 111 14.55 9.34 -7.77
CA LYS A 111 13.49 10.09 -7.06
C LYS A 111 13.81 11.58 -6.91
N ALA A 112 15.07 11.94 -6.69
CA ALA A 112 15.50 13.34 -6.52
C ALA A 112 15.47 14.16 -7.82
N VAL A 113 15.47 13.48 -8.98
CA VAL A 113 15.39 14.14 -10.30
C VAL A 113 13.94 14.27 -10.76
N VAL A 114 13.08 13.30 -10.41
CA VAL A 114 11.69 13.25 -10.91
C VAL A 114 10.66 13.83 -9.94
N ARG A 115 11.08 14.28 -8.74
CA ARG A 115 10.22 14.94 -7.75
C ARG A 115 10.79 16.32 -7.45
N GLU A 116 9.93 17.34 -7.53
CA GLU A 116 10.32 18.73 -7.26
C GLU A 116 10.57 18.99 -5.77
N ASN A 117 9.89 18.25 -4.90
CA ASN A 117 10.03 18.32 -3.45
C ASN A 117 10.71 17.04 -2.91
N PRO A 118 11.79 17.16 -2.11
CA PRO A 118 12.44 16.03 -1.45
C PRO A 118 11.50 15.29 -0.50
#